data_AF-A0A2A7MMK4-F1
#
_entry.id   AF-A0A2A7MMK4-F1
#
_cell.length_a   1.000
_cell.length_b   1.000
_cell.length_c   1.000
_cell.angle_alpha   90.00
_cell.angle_beta   90.00
_cell.angle_gamma   90.00
#
_symmetry.space_group_name_H-M   'P 1'
#
loop_
_entity.id
_entity.type
_entity.pdbx_description
1 polymer ?
#
loop_
_entity_poly.entity_id
_entity_poly.type
_entity_poly.pdbx_seq_one_letter_code
_entity_poly.pdbx_strand_id
1 'polypeptide(L)' 'MATGWKQVNGTWYYLNTNGSMATGWKQVNGKWYYLNADGSMAYNTVIYGYKLDANGAWIR' A
#
# COMPACT_ATOMS: atom_id res chain seq x y z
N MET A 1 -8.66 -17.55 3.70
CA MET A 1 -8.33 -16.19 4.16
C MET A 1 -7.54 -15.50 3.06
N ALA A 2 -7.89 -14.26 2.69
CA ALA A 2 -7.16 -13.52 1.66
C ALA A 2 -5.94 -12.82 2.29
N THR A 3 -4.81 -12.86 1.60
CA THR A 3 -3.53 -12.26 2.05
C THR A 3 -2.82 -11.63 0.86
N GLY A 4 -1.96 -10.65 1.12
CA GLY A 4 -1.22 -9.93 0.11
C GLY A 4 -2.03 -8.82 -0.57
N TRP A 5 -1.60 -8.44 -1.77
CA TRP A 5 -2.25 -7.39 -2.55
C TRP A 5 -3.63 -7.81 -3.03
N LYS A 6 -4.63 -6.97 -2.78
CA LYS A 6 -6.01 -7.16 -3.22
C LYS A 6 -6.55 -5.88 -3.82
N GLN A 7 -7.10 -5.98 -5.03
CA GLN A 7 -7.82 -4.87 -5.64
C GLN A 7 -9.32 -5.03 -5.40
N VAL A 8 -9.97 -3.93 -4.99
CA VAL A 8 -11.43 -3.84 -4.78
C VAL A 8 -11.90 -2.52 -5.39
N ASN A 9 -12.81 -2.59 -6.37
CA ASN A 9 -13.35 -1.42 -7.07
C ASN A 9 -12.28 -0.47 -7.63
N GLY A 10 -11.18 -1.02 -8.15
CA GLY A 10 -10.06 -0.24 -8.68
C GLY A 10 -9.02 0.19 -7.64
N THR A 11 -9.35 0.16 -6.35
CA THR A 11 -8.44 0.54 -5.26
C THR A 11 -7.65 -0.66 -4.76
N TRP A 12 -6.34 -0.47 -4.54
CA TRP A 12 -5.46 -1.49 -3.98
C TRP A 12 -5.44 -1.45 -2.46
N TYR A 13 -5.41 -2.63 -1.86
CA TYR A 13 -5.30 -2.87 -0.42
C TYR A 13 -4.25 -3.95 -0.19
N TYR A 14 -3.65 -3.96 1.00
CA TYR A 14 -2.74 -5.02 1.39
C TYR A 14 -3.27 -5.74 2.65
N LEU A 15 -3.45 -7.06 2.56
CA LEU A 15 -3.85 -7.90 3.67
C LEU A 15 -2.62 -8.61 4.25
N ASN A 16 -2.41 -8.47 5.56
CA ASN A 16 -1.35 -9.16 6.28
C ASN A 16 -1.60 -10.68 6.29
N THR A 17 -0.59 -11.45 6.73
CA THR A 17 -0.66 -12.93 6.79
C THR A 17 -1.78 -13.45 7.68
N ASN A 18 -2.21 -12.67 8.68
CA ASN A 18 -3.35 -12.97 9.54
C ASN A 18 -4.70 -12.49 8.97
N GLY A 19 -4.72 -12.01 7.72
CA GLY A 19 -5.92 -11.50 7.05
C GLY A 19 -6.33 -10.08 7.44
N SER A 20 -5.61 -9.40 8.36
CA SER A 20 -5.91 -8.01 8.71
C SER A 20 -5.47 -7.05 7.62
N MET A 21 -6.23 -5.96 7.42
CA MET A 21 -5.86 -4.91 6.49
C MET A 21 -4.67 -4.10 7.04
N ALA A 22 -3.66 -3.87 6.20
CA ALA A 22 -2.53 -3.03 6.53
C ALA A 22 -2.86 -1.55 6.34
N THR A 23 -2.32 -0.71 7.21
CA THR A 23 -2.37 0.75 7.16
C THR A 23 -0.96 1.29 7.46
N GLY A 24 -0.70 2.54 7.06
CA GLY A 24 0.60 3.17 7.16
C GLY A 24 1.63 2.63 6.16
N TRP A 25 2.90 2.87 6.46
CA TRP A 25 4.01 2.39 5.63
C TRP A 25 4.18 0.88 5.75
N LYS A 26 4.20 0.19 4.62
CA LYS A 26 4.42 -1.25 4.52
C LYS A 26 5.49 -1.57 3.50
N GLN A 27 6.48 -2.37 3.92
CA GLN A 27 7.45 -2.93 2.99
C GLN A 27 6.93 -4.27 2.44
N VAL A 28 6.91 -4.40 1.13
CA VAL A 28 6.54 -5.62 0.40
C VAL A 28 7.57 -5.87 -0.69
N ASN A 29 8.21 -7.04 -0.66
CA ASN A 29 9.25 -7.44 -1.63
C ASN A 29 10.35 -6.37 -1.83
N GLY A 30 10.80 -5.76 -0.73
CA GLY A 30 11.86 -4.74 -0.75
C GLY A 30 11.42 -3.34 -1.18
N LYS A 31 10.16 -3.14 -1.60
CA LYS A 31 9.59 -1.84 -1.94
C LYS A 31 8.68 -1.33 -0.82
N TRP A 32 8.69 -0.02 -0.60
CA TRP A 32 7.81 0.63 0.38
C TRP A 32 6.55 1.14 -0.29
N TYR A 33 5.42 0.94 0.37
CA TYR A 33 4.10 1.40 -0.04
C TYR A 33 3.43 2.06 1.14
N TYR A 34 2.53 3.00 0.88
CA TYR A 34 1.72 3.62 1.92
C TYR A 34 0.25 3.25 1.75
N LEU A 35 -0.36 2.75 2.82
CA LEU A 35 -1.77 2.41 2.91
C LEU A 35 -2.43 3.46 3.82
N ASN A 36 -3.46 4.14 3.32
CA ASN A 36 -4.21 5.14 4.08
C ASN A 36 -4.93 4.51 5.28
N ALA A 37 -5.55 5.34 6.12
CA ALA A 37 -6.28 4.86 7.30
C ALA A 37 -7.48 3.94 6.94
N ASP A 38 -8.05 4.11 5.75
CA ASP A 38 -9.07 3.23 5.18
C ASP A 38 -8.49 2.00 4.46
N GLY A 39 -7.16 1.84 4.47
CA GLY A 39 -6.41 0.77 3.82
C GLY A 39 -6.14 0.96 2.33
N SER A 40 -6.65 2.02 1.72
CA SER A 40 -6.39 2.31 0.31
C SER A 40 -4.92 2.64 0.05
N MET A 41 -4.33 2.06 -0.98
CA MET A 41 -2.94 2.32 -1.35
C MET A 41 -2.81 3.70 -2.01
N ALA A 42 -1.89 4.51 -1.50
CA ALA A 42 -1.49 5.76 -2.12
C ALA A 42 -0.56 5.52 -3.32
N TYR A 43 -0.75 6.28 -4.40
CA TYR A 43 0.09 6.25 -5.60
C TYR A 43 0.10 7.62 -6.27
N ASN A 44 1.12 7.89 -7.10
CA ASN A 44 1.31 9.19 -7.78
C ASN A 44 1.18 10.39 -6.84
N THR A 45 1.70 10.27 -5.62
CA THR A 45 1.54 11.29 -4.58
C THR A 45 2.79 11.36 -3.70
N VAL A 46 2.81 12.30 -2.76
CA VAL A 46 3.89 12.47 -1.79
C VAL A 46 3.31 12.32 -0.39
N ILE A 47 3.85 11.39 0.38
CA ILE A 47 3.45 11.12 1.76
C ILE A 47 4.65 11.45 2.66
N TYR A 48 4.52 12.45 3.54
CA TYR A 48 5.61 12.90 4.44
C TYR A 48 6.95 13.18 3.74
N GLY A 49 6.91 13.74 2.51
CA GLY A 49 8.11 14.01 1.70
C GLY A 49 8.61 12.83 0.87
N TYR A 50 8.03 11.63 1.03
CA TYR A 50 8.36 10.45 0.24
C TYR A 50 7.45 10.35 -0.98
N LYS A 51 8.04 10.41 -2.18
CA LYS A 51 7.31 10.35 -3.45
C LYS A 51 6.98 8.91 -3.84
N LEU A 52 5.73 8.62 -4.15
CA LEU A 52 5.25 7.33 -4.62
C LEU A 52 5.00 7.36 -6.13
N ASP A 53 5.36 6.30 -6.84
CA ASP A 53 5.12 6.14 -8.28
C ASP A 53 3.66 5.72 -8.59
N ALA A 54 3.36 5.47 -9.87
CA ALA A 54 2.03 5.05 -10.33
C ALA A 54 1.60 3.67 -9.79
N ASN A 55 2.54 2.86 -9.30
CA ASN A 55 2.29 1.58 -8.65
C ASN A 55 2.25 1.70 -7.12
N GLY A 56 2.32 2.93 -6.58
CA GLY A 56 2.38 3.19 -5.15
C GLY A 56 3.73 2.88 -4.50
N ALA A 57 4.73 2.49 -5.27
CA ALA A 57 6.06 2.19 -4.74
C ALA A 57 6.81 3.49 -4.47
N TRP A 58 7.44 3.58 -3.30
CA TRP A 58 8.31 4.69 -2.96
C TRP A 58 9.49 4.79 -3.92
N ILE A 59 9.66 5.98 -4.49
CA ILE A 59 10.79 6.37 -5.33
C ILE A 59 11.87 6.89 -4.39
N ARG A 60 13.00 6.18 -4.37
CA ARG A 60 14.20 6.57 -3.64
C ARG A 60 15.00 7.62 -4.40
#